data_AF-A0AAD2A356-F1
#
_entry.id   AF-A0AAD2A356-F1
#
_cell.length_a   1.000
_cell.length_b   1.000
_cell.length_c   1.000
_cell.angle_alpha   90.00
_cell.angle_beta   90.00
_cell.angle_gamma   90.00
#
_symmetry.space_group_name_H-M   'P 1'
#
loop_
_entity.id
_entity.type
_entity.pdbx_description
1 polymer ?
#
loop_
_entity_poly.entity_id
_entity_poly.type
_entity_poly.pdbx_seq_one_letter_code
_entity_poly.pdbx_strand_id
1 'polypeptide(L)'
;MLKKCKRLEDVQREKASENWDYLKSIGIQERKLPAVVGKCPKILTLDLHEKLVPMVSCLATLGTKPKEVASSITKFPHILFHSVEEKLCPLLAFFEALGAS
;
A
#
# COMPACT_ATOMS: atom_id res chain seq x y z
N MET A 1 11.04 29.20 9.03
CA MET A 1 9.70 28.58 8.97
C MET A 1 9.11 28.80 7.58
N LEU A 2 9.12 27.80 6.71
CA LEU A 2 8.52 27.88 5.38
C LEU A 2 6.99 27.84 5.52
N LYS A 3 6.31 28.94 5.16
CA LYS A 3 4.84 28.94 5.02
C LYS A 3 4.50 27.99 3.87
N LYS A 4 3.88 26.85 4.15
CA LYS A 4 3.38 25.96 3.09
C LYS A 4 2.33 26.73 2.29
N CYS A 5 2.45 26.71 0.97
CA CYS A 5 1.50 27.36 0.08
C CYS A 5 0.17 26.58 0.08
N LYS A 6 -0.97 27.26 0.17
CA LYS A 6 -2.33 26.67 0.14
C LYS A 6 -2.52 25.63 -0.99
N ARG A 7 -1.98 25.91 -2.18
CA ARG A 7 -2.01 24.99 -3.33
C ARG A 7 -1.36 23.63 -3.06
N LEU A 8 -0.28 23.59 -2.27
CA LEU A 8 0.39 22.33 -1.93
C LEU A 8 -0.46 21.52 -0.94
N GLU A 9 -1.16 22.20 -0.02
CA GLU A 9 -2.05 21.55 0.95
C GLU A 9 -3.28 20.95 0.27
N ASP A 10 -3.86 21.65 -0.70
CA ASP A 10 -4.98 21.17 -1.50
C ASP A 10 -4.60 19.91 -2.29
N VAL A 11 -3.45 19.92 -2.98
CA VAL A 11 -2.92 18.75 -3.71
C VAL A 11 -2.62 17.57 -2.77
N GLN A 12 -2.09 17.84 -1.57
CA GLN A 12 -1.84 16.79 -0.57
C GLN A 12 -3.14 16.17 -0.04
N ARG A 13 -4.20 16.98 0.11
CA ARG A 13 -5.52 16.52 0.54
C ARG A 13 -6.21 15.69 -0.55
N GLU A 14 -6.12 16.10 -1.82
CA GLU A 14 -6.64 15.34 -2.96
C GLU A 14 -5.99 13.96 -3.05
N LYS A 15 -4.65 13.90 -3.05
CA LYS A 15 -3.92 12.61 -3.04
C LYS A 15 -4.30 11.71 -1.86
N ALA A 16 -4.46 12.30 -0.67
CA ALA A 16 -4.88 11.54 0.50
C ALA A 16 -6.28 10.95 0.35
N SER A 17 -7.21 11.69 -0.27
CA SER A 17 -8.56 11.21 -0.56
C SER A 17 -8.55 10.07 -1.58
N GLU A 18 -7.82 10.24 -2.68
CA GLU A 18 -7.70 9.22 -3.73
C GLU A 18 -7.11 7.91 -3.21
N ASN A 19 -6.02 8.01 -2.43
CA ASN A 19 -5.40 6.83 -1.84
C ASN A 19 -6.32 6.15 -0.80
N TRP A 20 -7.09 6.93 -0.04
CA TRP A 20 -8.07 6.39 0.91
C TRP A 20 -9.16 5.58 0.19
N ASP A 21 -9.74 6.15 -0.86
CA ASP A 21 -10.79 5.53 -1.65
C ASP A 21 -10.29 4.29 -2.37
N TYR A 22 -9.05 4.32 -2.87
CA TYR A 22 -8.42 3.15 -3.46
C TYR A 22 -8.21 2.02 -2.45
N LEU A 23 -7.70 2.31 -1.25
CA LEU A 23 -7.52 1.28 -0.21
C LEU A 23 -8.86 0.63 0.17
N LYS A 24 -9.95 1.42 0.18
CA LYS A 24 -11.30 0.90 0.37
C LYS A 24 -11.75 0.00 -0.80
N SER A 25 -11.48 0.41 -2.04
CA SER A 25 -11.91 -0.33 -3.24
C SER A 25 -11.23 -1.70 -3.38
N ILE A 26 -9.99 -1.85 -2.89
CA ILE A 26 -9.29 -3.15 -2.87
C ILE A 26 -9.73 -4.07 -1.71
N GLY A 27 -10.72 -3.66 -0.92
CA GLY A 27 -11.35 -4.50 0.10
C GLY A 27 -10.85 -4.27 1.53
N ILE A 28 -10.06 -3.21 1.80
CA ILE A 28 -9.74 -2.82 3.17
C ILE A 28 -10.97 -2.13 3.77
N GLN A 29 -11.45 -2.67 4.89
CA GLN A 29 -12.60 -2.11 5.58
C GLN A 29 -12.28 -0.71 6.11
N GLU A 30 -13.20 0.22 5.93
CA GLU A 30 -13.04 1.62 6.33
C GLU A 30 -12.64 1.80 7.80
N ARG A 31 -13.23 1.00 8.71
CA ARG A 31 -12.86 0.96 10.14
C ARG A 31 -11.40 0.60 10.41
N LYS A 32 -10.70 -0.05 9.47
CA LYS A 32 -9.30 -0.45 9.59
C LYS A 32 -8.34 0.55 8.95
N LEU A 33 -8.82 1.44 8.09
CA LEU A 33 -7.98 2.44 7.41
C LEU A 33 -7.24 3.37 8.38
N PRO A 34 -7.83 3.85 9.50
CA PRO A 34 -7.08 4.65 10.48
C PRO A 34 -5.88 3.90 11.06
N ALA A 35 -6.02 2.60 11.33
CA ALA A 35 -4.92 1.78 11.84
C ALA A 35 -3.83 1.54 10.77
N VAL A 36 -4.22 1.37 9.50
CA VAL A 36 -3.29 1.26 8.37
C VAL A 36 -2.49 2.54 8.20
N VAL A 37 -3.17 3.70 8.18
CA VAL A 37 -2.54 5.01 8.09
C VAL A 37 -1.67 5.29 9.32
N GLY A 38 -2.12 4.92 10.52
CA GLY A 38 -1.34 5.07 11.75
C GLY A 38 -0.01 4.31 11.72
N LYS A 39 0.00 3.10 11.13
CA LYS A 39 1.24 2.34 10.92
C LYS A 39 2.11 2.93 9.81
N CYS A 40 1.50 3.39 8.73
CA CYS A 40 2.23 3.87 7.57
C CYS A 40 1.59 5.13 6.95
N PRO A 41 1.80 6.32 7.55
CA PRO A 41 1.16 7.56 7.10
C PRO A 41 1.52 7.94 5.66
N LYS A 42 2.72 7.55 5.21
CA LYS A 42 3.24 7.82 3.87
C LYS A 42 2.34 7.26 2.76
N ILE A 43 1.49 6.27 3.06
CA ILE A 43 0.56 5.68 2.10
C ILE A 43 -0.42 6.70 1.52
N LEU A 44 -0.77 7.75 2.28
CA LEU A 44 -1.67 8.82 1.81
C LEU A 44 -0.99 9.84 0.89
N THR A 45 0.34 9.79 0.79
CA THR A 45 1.14 10.71 -0.02
C THR A 45 1.81 10.03 -1.21
N LEU A 46 1.67 8.70 -1.31
CA LEU A 46 2.16 7.93 -2.43
C LEU A 46 1.43 8.36 -3.71
N ASP A 47 2.14 8.27 -4.82
CA ASP A 47 1.49 8.38 -6.11
C ASP A 47 0.60 7.17 -6.35
N LEU A 48 -0.69 7.41 -6.61
CA LEU A 48 -1.67 6.35 -6.75
C LEU A 48 -1.33 5.45 -7.94
N HIS A 49 -1.11 6.04 -9.11
CA HIS A 49 -0.97 5.32 -10.37
C HIS A 49 0.45 4.85 -10.63
N GLU A 50 1.47 5.58 -10.19
CA GLU A 50 2.87 5.22 -10.40
C GLU A 50 3.42 4.26 -9.33
N LYS A 51 2.81 4.24 -8.13
CA LYS A 51 3.32 3.45 -7.00
C LYS A 51 2.29 2.51 -6.41
N LEU A 52 1.17 3.04 -5.91
CA LEU A 52 0.26 2.25 -5.08
C LEU A 52 -0.45 1.15 -5.90
N VAL A 53 -1.05 1.51 -7.03
CA VAL A 53 -1.76 0.57 -7.92
C VAL A 53 -0.82 -0.52 -8.46
N PRO A 54 0.35 -0.22 -9.05
CA PRO A 54 1.27 -1.25 -9.53
C PRO A 54 1.69 -2.23 -8.43
N MET A 55 1.86 -1.75 -7.20
CA MET A 55 2.30 -2.60 -6.10
C MET A 55 1.21 -3.53 -5.58
N VAL A 56 -0.02 -3.04 -5.49
CA VAL A 56 -1.16 -3.91 -5.17
C VAL A 56 -1.38 -4.95 -6.27
N SER A 57 -1.26 -4.56 -7.55
CA SER A 57 -1.33 -5.49 -8.68
C SER A 57 -0.24 -6.56 -8.63
N CYS A 58 0.99 -6.18 -8.31
CA CYS A 58 2.09 -7.14 -8.12
C CYS A 58 1.77 -8.14 -6.99
N LEU A 59 1.29 -7.66 -5.84
CA LEU A 59 0.87 -8.55 -4.74
C LEU A 59 -0.26 -9.51 -5.15
N ALA A 60 -1.16 -9.06 -6.03
CA ALA A 60 -2.21 -9.92 -6.58
C ALA A 60 -1.66 -10.97 -7.57
N THR A 61 -0.59 -10.66 -8.34
CA THR A 61 0.03 -11.64 -9.25
C THR A 61 0.76 -12.77 -8.54
N LEU A 62 1.14 -12.59 -7.27
CA LEU A 62 1.83 -13.60 -6.45
C LEU A 62 0.91 -14.73 -5.95
N GLY A 63 -0.18 -15.01 -6.65
CA GLY A 63 -1.07 -16.14 -6.41
C GLY A 63 -2.04 -15.98 -5.22
N THR A 64 -2.08 -14.81 -4.58
CA THR A 64 -2.95 -14.60 -3.41
C THR A 64 -4.35 -14.18 -3.83
N LYS A 65 -5.37 -14.64 -3.08
CA LYS A 65 -6.76 -14.20 -3.32
C LYS A 65 -6.85 -12.69 -3.07
N PRO A 66 -7.74 -11.93 -3.73
CA PRO A 66 -7.87 -10.48 -3.48
C PRO A 66 -8.07 -10.12 -2.00
N LYS A 67 -8.78 -10.97 -1.24
CA LYS A 67 -8.96 -10.81 0.21
C LYS A 67 -7.66 -10.94 1.01
N GLU A 68 -6.72 -11.75 0.54
CA GLU A 68 -5.42 -11.96 1.17
C GLU A 68 -4.51 -10.76 0.92
N VAL A 69 -4.52 -10.17 -0.28
CA VAL A 69 -3.81 -8.91 -0.57
C VAL A 69 -4.26 -7.81 0.40
N ALA A 70 -5.58 -7.59 0.51
CA ALA A 70 -6.13 -6.59 1.44
C ALA A 70 -5.75 -6.89 2.91
N SER A 71 -5.79 -8.16 3.31
CA SER A 71 -5.39 -8.61 4.65
C SER A 71 -3.89 -8.35 4.92
N SER A 72 -3.03 -8.65 3.96
CA SER A 72 -1.59 -8.43 4.02
C SER A 72 -1.25 -6.95 4.15
N ILE A 73 -1.86 -6.09 3.32
CA ILE A 73 -1.67 -4.64 3.41
C ILE A 73 -2.20 -4.10 4.75
N THR A 74 -3.34 -4.62 5.23
CA THR A 74 -3.91 -4.22 6.53
C THR A 74 -2.96 -4.57 7.69
N LYS A 75 -2.35 -5.76 7.65
CA LYS A 75 -1.43 -6.24 8.70
C LYS A 75 -0.09 -5.51 8.61
N PHE A 76 0.45 -5.38 7.40
CA PHE A 76 1.78 -4.87 7.11
C PHE A 76 1.79 -3.91 5.90
N PRO A 77 1.35 -2.65 6.08
CA PRO A 77 1.22 -1.69 4.97
C PRO A 77 2.56 -1.25 4.36
N HIS A 78 3.68 -1.45 5.08
CA HIS A 78 5.01 -1.15 4.56
C HIS A 78 5.42 -2.03 3.37
N ILE A 79 4.71 -3.14 3.13
CA ILE A 79 4.90 -3.99 1.96
C ILE A 79 4.84 -3.22 0.64
N LEU A 80 4.07 -2.14 0.60
CA LEU A 80 3.87 -1.28 -0.58
C LEU A 80 5.07 -0.37 -0.91
N PHE A 81 6.08 -0.35 -0.04
CA PHE A 81 7.28 0.49 -0.19
C PHE A 81 8.54 -0.33 -0.44
N HIS A 82 8.43 -1.65 -0.45
CA HIS A 82 9.52 -2.54 -0.79
C HIS A 82 9.65 -2.64 -2.31
N SER A 83 10.89 -2.67 -2.80
CA SER A 83 11.14 -3.01 -4.20
C SER A 83 10.66 -4.43 -4.43
N VAL A 84 9.87 -4.62 -5.49
CA VAL A 84 9.37 -5.95 -5.88
C VAL A 84 10.53 -6.88 -6.10
N GLU A 85 11.46 -6.47 -6.96
CA GLU A 85 12.57 -7.28 -7.44
C GLU A 85 13.64 -7.48 -6.35
N GLU A 86 13.95 -6.44 -5.58
CA GLU A 86 15.06 -6.52 -4.62
C GLU A 86 14.66 -7.06 -3.25
N LYS A 87 13.37 -7.01 -2.89
CA LYS A 87 12.91 -7.38 -1.54
C LYS A 87 11.78 -8.40 -1.54
N LEU A 88 10.72 -8.19 -2.31
CA LEU A 88 9.57 -9.09 -2.29
C LEU A 88 9.89 -10.43 -2.96
N CYS A 89 10.49 -10.44 -4.16
CA CYS A 89 10.84 -11.66 -4.86
C CYS A 89 11.84 -12.53 -4.06
N PRO A 90 12.95 -12.00 -3.52
CA PRO A 90 13.86 -12.80 -2.69
C PRO A 90 13.21 -13.33 -1.42
N LEU A 91 12.33 -12.54 -0.78
CA LEU A 91 11.61 -12.96 0.42
C LEU A 91 10.62 -14.10 0.12
N LEU A 92 9.93 -14.03 -1.02
CA LEU A 92 9.01 -15.09 -1.45
C LEU A 92 9.76 -16.35 -1.84
N ALA A 93 10.84 -16.23 -2.59
CA ALA A 93 11.72 -17.36 -2.93
C ALA A 93 12.29 -18.02 -1.66
N PHE A 94 12.62 -17.23 -0.64
CA PHE A 94 13.04 -17.73 0.67
C PHE A 94 11.92 -18.52 1.36
N PHE A 95 10.68 -18.01 1.39
CA PHE A 95 9.57 -18.73 2.00
C PHE A 95 9.19 -20.00 1.23
N GLU A 96 9.24 -19.97 -0.11
CA GLU A 96 9.04 -21.14 -0.96
C GLU A 96 10.12 -22.20 -0.70
N ALA A 97 11.39 -21.80 -0.57
CA ALA A 97 12.49 -22.71 -0.21
C ALA A 97 12.33 -23.32 1.19
N LEU A 98 11.61 -22.65 2.09
CA LEU A 98 11.26 -23.18 3.42
C LEU A 98 9.99 -24.05 3.42
N GLY A 99 9.35 -24.25 2.27
CA GLY A 99 8.12 -25.05 2.15
C GLY A 99 6.87 -24.34 2.67
N ALA A 100 6.91 -23.01 2.83
CA ALA A 100 5.72 -22.23 3.14
C ALA A 100 4.97 -21.91 1.84
N SER A 101 3.87 -22.62 1.59
CA SER A 101 2.92 -22.39 0.48
C SER A 101 1.60 -21.83 0.98
#